data_AF-T1GZE6-F1
#
_entry.id   AF-T1GZE6-F1
#
_cell.length_a   1.000
_cell.length_b   1.000
_cell.length_c   1.000
_cell.angle_alpha   90.00
_cell.angle_beta   90.00
_cell.angle_gamma   90.00
#
_symmetry.space_group_name_H-M   'P 1'
#
loop_
_entity.id
_entity.type
_entity.pdbx_description
1 polymer ?
#
loop_
_entity_poly.entity_id
_entity_poly.type
_entity_poly.pdbx_seq_one_letter_code
_entity_poly.pdbx_strand_id
1 'polypeptide(L)'
;MKIVFFLSLALNISVLLAKADPLSEDCPQICPALWAPVCAFNGKCSKTFSNFCVLIADSCAKTNGEKKFEFKHDGECDISKENLCKEKEECNGICTKDLRPICGYNGKCYKTFSNPCIMNFMNCENRQKNLPEFRKISNGNCSPRLQECY
;
A
#
# COMPACT_ATOMS: atom_id res chain seq x y z
N MET A 1 -8.28 52.13 62.70
CA MET A 1 -6.82 52.40 62.81
C MET A 1 -6.27 51.28 63.71
N LYS A 2 -5.52 50.27 63.26
CA LYS A 2 -4.43 50.21 62.29
C LYS A 2 -4.54 48.95 61.41
N ILE A 3 -4.17 49.13 60.15
CA ILE A 3 -3.85 48.13 59.15
C ILE A 3 -2.45 47.58 59.47
N VAL A 4 -2.24 46.26 59.39
CA VAL A 4 -0.91 45.69 59.10
C VAL A 4 -1.10 44.49 58.17
N PHE A 5 -0.62 44.68 56.94
CA PHE A 5 -0.50 43.66 55.89
C PHE A 5 0.64 42.71 56.23
N PHE A 6 0.39 41.40 56.22
CA PHE A 6 1.44 40.40 56.00
C PHE A 6 1.27 39.84 54.57
N LEU A 7 2.16 40.30 53.69
CA LEU A 7 2.34 39.78 52.34
C LEU A 7 2.96 38.37 52.45
N SER A 8 2.16 37.32 52.27
CA SER A 8 2.67 36.01 51.85
C SER A 8 2.44 35.87 50.35
N LEU A 9 3.51 36.07 49.58
CA LEU A 9 3.53 35.83 48.15
C LEU A 9 3.55 34.30 47.94
N ALA A 10 2.38 33.66 48.01
CA ALA A 10 2.24 32.28 47.57
C ALA A 10 2.33 32.29 46.03
N LEU A 11 3.50 31.93 45.52
CA LEU A 11 3.71 31.66 44.11
C LEU A 11 2.75 30.51 43.74
N ASN A 12 1.66 30.82 43.04
CA ASN A 12 0.80 29.83 42.42
C ASN A 12 1.60 29.12 41.33
N ILE A 13 2.40 28.13 41.71
CA ILE A 13 2.86 27.12 40.77
C ILE A 13 1.66 26.19 40.62
N SER A 14 0.72 26.60 39.77
CA SER A 14 -0.16 25.67 39.10
C SER A 14 0.76 24.76 38.31
N VAL A 15 1.22 23.66 38.93
CA VAL A 15 1.75 22.53 38.18
C VAL A 15 0.54 22.02 37.41
N LEU A 16 0.35 22.60 36.23
CA LEU A 16 -0.49 22.03 35.20
C LEU A 16 0.18 20.69 34.94
N LEU A 17 -0.36 19.63 35.54
CA LEU A 17 -0.11 18.29 35.09
C LEU A 17 -0.53 18.31 33.63
N ALA A 18 0.43 18.57 32.73
CA ALA A 18 0.31 18.24 31.34
C ALA A 18 0.10 16.74 31.34
N LYS A 19 -1.17 16.36 31.36
CA LYS A 19 -1.63 15.01 31.13
C LYS A 19 -0.94 14.65 29.81
N ALA A 20 -0.02 13.69 29.85
CA ALA A 20 0.53 13.17 28.61
C ALA A 20 -0.70 12.76 27.78
N ASP A 21 -0.96 13.47 26.69
CA ASP A 21 -2.11 13.20 25.85
C ASP A 21 -2.00 11.74 25.42
N PRO A 22 -2.94 10.87 25.83
CA PRO A 22 -2.89 9.48 25.47
C PRO A 22 -3.35 9.41 24.02
N LEU A 23 -2.42 9.59 23.07
CA LEU A 23 -2.63 9.50 21.62
C LEU A 23 -3.89 10.26 21.18
N SER A 24 -3.72 11.50 20.70
CA SER A 24 -4.78 12.20 19.95
C SER A 24 -5.55 11.21 19.08
N GLU A 25 -6.88 11.27 19.08
CA GLU A 25 -7.73 10.47 18.16
C GLU A 25 -7.32 10.63 16.69
N ASP A 26 -6.50 11.64 16.38
CA ASP A 26 -5.90 11.90 15.09
C ASP A 26 -4.59 11.10 14.86
N CYS A 27 -4.53 10.43 13.71
CA CYS A 27 -3.36 9.70 13.24
C CYS A 27 -2.13 10.60 13.08
N PRO A 28 -0.90 10.11 13.35
CA PRO A 28 0.31 10.88 13.09
C PRO A 28 0.36 11.37 11.63
N GLN A 29 0.35 12.69 11.43
CA GLN A 29 0.41 13.31 10.10
C GLN A 29 1.84 13.53 9.62
N ILE A 30 2.80 13.60 10.56
CA ILE A 30 4.20 13.86 10.28
C ILE A 30 5.02 12.81 11.00
N CYS A 31 5.93 12.16 10.26
CA CYS A 31 6.90 11.22 10.82
C CYS A 31 8.32 11.68 10.54
N PRO A 32 9.27 11.42 11.45
CA PRO A 32 10.67 11.70 11.21
C PRO A 32 11.19 10.86 10.04
N ALA A 33 12.06 11.45 9.23
CA ALA A 33 12.81 10.76 8.17
C ALA A 33 13.97 9.95 8.74
N LEU A 34 13.69 9.13 9.77
CA LEU A 34 14.63 8.23 10.41
C LEU A 34 14.46 6.81 9.85
N TRP A 35 15.56 6.17 9.50
CA TRP A 35 15.58 4.75 9.14
C TRP A 35 15.81 3.89 10.39
N ALA A 36 14.73 3.37 10.94
CA ALA A 36 14.71 2.46 12.08
C ALA A 36 13.63 1.40 11.81
N PRO A 37 13.87 0.49 10.85
CA PRO A 37 12.82 -0.28 10.21
C PRO A 37 12.12 -1.22 11.19
N VAL A 38 10.85 -1.48 10.92
CA VAL A 38 10.03 -2.46 11.66
C VAL A 38 9.28 -3.35 10.68
N CYS A 39 9.13 -4.62 11.02
CA CYS A 39 8.30 -5.56 10.28
C CYS A 39 6.91 -5.62 10.90
N ALA A 40 5.86 -5.55 10.07
CA ALA A 40 4.48 -5.62 10.51
C ALA A 40 3.63 -6.54 9.61
N PHE A 41 2.53 -7.07 10.12
CA PHE A 41 1.67 -8.05 9.44
C PHE A 41 0.21 -7.65 9.48
N ASN A 42 -0.52 -7.81 8.37
CA ASN A 42 -1.91 -7.39 8.26
C ASN A 42 -2.93 -8.54 8.25
N GLY A 43 -2.56 -9.72 8.75
CA GLY A 43 -3.38 -10.93 8.65
C GLY A 43 -3.28 -11.65 7.31
N LYS A 44 -2.51 -11.14 6.33
CA LYS A 44 -2.30 -11.79 5.02
C LYS A 44 -0.83 -11.81 4.59
N CYS A 45 -0.14 -10.68 4.74
CA CYS A 45 1.25 -10.51 4.32
C CYS A 45 1.99 -9.57 5.26
N SER A 46 3.32 -9.65 5.26
CA SER A 46 4.20 -8.78 6.04
C SER A 46 4.73 -7.62 5.20
N LYS A 47 4.93 -6.45 5.80
CA LYS A 47 5.52 -5.28 5.15
C LYS A 47 6.52 -4.60 6.10
N THR A 48 7.66 -4.19 5.57
CA THR A 48 8.62 -3.33 6.27
C THR A 48 8.14 -1.89 6.24
N PHE A 49 8.13 -1.23 7.40
CA PHE A 49 7.92 0.19 7.55
C PHE A 49 9.25 0.85 7.93
N SER A 50 9.54 2.04 7.39
CA SER A 50 10.82 2.73 7.59
C SER A 50 11.11 3.08 9.04
N ASN A 51 10.04 3.29 9.82
CA ASN A 51 10.07 3.36 11.28
C ASN A 51 8.68 3.14 11.88
N PHE A 52 8.63 3.03 13.21
CA PHE A 52 7.41 2.79 13.96
C PHE A 52 6.35 3.90 13.78
N CYS A 53 6.74 5.17 13.63
CA CYS A 53 5.78 6.25 13.37
C CYS A 53 5.02 6.01 12.06
N VAL A 54 5.74 5.64 10.99
CA VAL A 54 5.14 5.38 9.68
C VAL A 54 4.19 4.19 9.73
N LEU A 55 4.50 3.14 10.51
CA LEU A 55 3.59 2.03 10.78
C LEU A 55 2.28 2.50 11.43
N ILE A 56 2.38 3.30 12.50
CA ILE A 56 1.21 3.80 13.22
C ILE A 56 0.38 4.72 12.32
N ALA A 57 1.02 5.61 11.55
CA ALA A 57 0.34 6.48 10.59
C ALA A 57 -0.46 5.68 9.54
N ASP A 58 0.16 4.67 8.92
CA ASP A 58 -0.50 3.77 7.93
C ASP A 58 -1.69 3.02 8.54
N SER A 59 -1.49 2.38 9.70
CA SER A 59 -2.53 1.56 10.34
C SER A 59 -3.66 2.39 10.93
N CYS A 60 -3.38 3.61 11.40
CA CYS A 60 -4.39 4.51 11.93
C CYS A 60 -5.27 5.11 10.82
N ALA A 61 -4.68 5.50 9.69
CA ALA A 61 -5.41 6.12 8.57
C ALA A 61 -6.42 5.17 7.91
N LYS A 62 -6.31 3.86 8.16
CA LYS A 62 -7.18 2.82 7.60
C LYS A 62 -8.56 2.81 8.25
N THR A 63 -9.59 2.98 7.43
CA THR A 63 -11.01 2.95 7.83
C THR A 63 -11.76 1.83 7.09
N ASN A 64 -13.04 1.62 7.38
CA ASN A 64 -13.96 0.80 6.57
C ASN A 64 -13.47 -0.61 6.18
N GLY A 65 -12.91 -1.36 7.14
CA GLY A 65 -12.52 -2.76 6.92
C GLY A 65 -11.19 -2.97 6.22
N GLU A 66 -10.42 -1.90 5.96
CA GLU A 66 -9.04 -2.01 5.50
C GLU A 66 -8.15 -2.73 6.52
N LYS A 67 -7.27 -3.61 6.04
CA LYS A 67 -6.39 -4.40 6.90
C LYS A 67 -5.28 -3.54 7.49
N LYS A 68 -5.34 -3.34 8.80
CA LYS A 68 -4.29 -2.68 9.60
C LYS A 68 -3.06 -3.57 9.71
N PHE A 69 -1.88 -2.97 9.71
CA PHE A 69 -0.64 -3.69 9.99
C PHE A 69 -0.36 -3.66 11.49
N GLU A 70 -0.11 -4.83 12.05
CA GLU A 70 0.28 -5.02 13.45
C GLU A 70 1.79 -5.25 13.52
N PHE A 71 2.46 -4.55 14.43
CA PHE A 71 3.90 -4.71 14.66
C PHE A 71 4.23 -6.18 14.99
N LYS A 72 5.31 -6.70 14.37
CA LYS A 72 5.84 -8.03 14.68
C LYS A 72 7.17 -7.96 15.41
N HIS A 73 8.16 -7.30 14.81
CA HIS A 73 9.51 -7.19 15.36
C HIS A 73 10.24 -5.99 14.76
N ASP A 74 11.32 -5.60 15.43
CA ASP A 74 12.27 -4.62 14.93
C ASP A 74 13.08 -5.17 13.75
N GLY A 75 13.54 -4.28 12.88
CA GLY A 75 14.23 -4.64 11.64
C GLY A 75 13.29 -4.82 10.46
N GLU A 76 13.87 -5.05 9.29
CA GLU A 76 13.13 -5.33 8.06
C GLU A 76 12.50 -6.73 8.12
N CYS A 77 11.42 -6.95 7.36
CA CYS A 77 10.90 -8.29 7.13
C CYS A 77 11.90 -9.11 6.28
N ASP A 78 12.12 -10.36 6.67
CA ASP A 78 12.95 -11.35 6.02
C ASP A 78 12.17 -12.07 4.90
N ILE A 79 12.56 -11.80 3.65
CA ILE A 79 11.94 -12.39 2.46
C ILE A 79 11.97 -13.93 2.43
N SER A 80 12.88 -14.55 3.17
CA SER A 80 13.01 -16.01 3.24
C SER A 80 12.09 -16.65 4.27
N LYS A 81 11.57 -15.86 5.22
CA LYS A 81 10.76 -16.34 6.35
C LYS A 81 9.32 -15.86 6.29
N GLU A 82 9.04 -14.72 5.66
CA GLU A 82 7.70 -14.16 5.58
C GLU A 82 7.16 -14.05 4.16
N ASN A 83 5.83 -14.17 4.05
CA ASN A 83 5.10 -13.79 2.85
C ASN A 83 4.97 -12.27 2.77
N LEU A 84 5.86 -11.62 2.02
CA LEU A 84 5.82 -10.17 1.86
C LEU A 84 4.60 -9.69 1.08
N CYS A 85 4.09 -8.53 1.46
CA CYS A 85 3.08 -7.83 0.69
C CYS A 85 3.69 -7.45 -0.66
N LYS A 86 3.14 -8.04 -1.72
CA LYS A 86 3.49 -7.64 -3.08
C LYS A 86 3.06 -6.18 -3.24
N GLU A 87 4.01 -5.32 -3.56
CA GLU A 87 3.67 -4.00 -4.04
C GLU A 87 2.81 -4.15 -5.29
N LYS A 88 1.86 -3.22 -5.44
CA LYS A 88 0.99 -3.23 -6.61
C LYS A 88 1.88 -2.95 -7.82
N GLU A 89 2.10 -3.97 -8.65
CA GLU A 89 2.85 -3.86 -9.90
C GLU A 89 2.32 -2.66 -10.70
N GLU A 90 3.17 -1.69 -11.04
CA GLU A 90 2.72 -0.57 -11.88
C GLU A 90 2.55 -1.03 -13.33
N CYS A 91 1.30 -1.09 -13.80
CA CYS A 91 1.01 -1.46 -15.18
C CYS A 91 1.25 -0.27 -16.12
N ASN A 92 2.42 -0.23 -16.75
CA ASN A 92 2.73 0.77 -17.75
C ASN A 92 1.97 0.47 -19.07
N GLY A 93 1.02 1.34 -19.41
CA GLY A 93 0.22 1.26 -20.64
C GLY A 93 0.79 2.01 -21.84
N ILE A 94 1.99 2.58 -21.72
CA ILE A 94 2.64 3.31 -22.82
C ILE A 94 3.18 2.28 -23.82
N CYS A 95 2.47 2.14 -24.94
CA CYS A 95 2.86 1.27 -26.04
C CYS A 95 3.13 2.08 -27.32
N THR A 96 4.14 1.64 -28.06
CA THR A 96 4.39 2.11 -29.42
C THR A 96 3.22 1.73 -30.34
N LYS A 97 3.01 2.50 -31.41
CA LYS A 97 1.99 2.23 -32.44
C LYS A 97 2.47 1.25 -33.51
N ASP A 98 3.45 0.41 -33.20
CA ASP A 98 3.90 -0.64 -34.11
C ASP A 98 2.78 -1.66 -34.29
N LEU A 99 2.37 -1.89 -35.54
CA LEU A 99 1.30 -2.84 -35.87
C LEU A 99 1.92 -4.23 -36.09
N ARG A 100 2.08 -4.99 -35.01
CA ARG A 100 2.59 -6.37 -35.01
C ARG A 100 1.60 -7.26 -34.29
N PRO A 101 0.45 -7.56 -34.91
CA PRO A 101 -0.64 -8.21 -34.20
C PRO A 101 -0.23 -9.58 -33.67
N ILE A 102 -0.80 -9.97 -32.54
CA ILE A 102 -0.66 -11.30 -31.95
C ILE A 102 -2.03 -11.82 -31.51
N CYS A 103 -2.20 -13.15 -31.58
CA CYS A 103 -3.37 -13.81 -31.03
C CYS A 103 -3.05 -14.33 -29.63
N GLY A 104 -3.88 -13.98 -28.64
CA GLY A 104 -3.80 -14.48 -27.27
C GLY A 104 -5.02 -15.32 -26.89
N TYR A 105 -4.85 -16.25 -25.95
CA TYR A 105 -5.91 -17.07 -25.36
C TYR A 105 -5.81 -17.06 -23.85
N ASN A 106 -6.92 -16.82 -23.15
CA ASN A 106 -6.93 -16.69 -21.69
C ASN A 106 -7.50 -17.92 -20.95
N GLY A 107 -7.61 -19.07 -21.61
CA GLY A 107 -8.27 -20.25 -21.06
C GLY A 107 -9.78 -20.30 -21.33
N LYS A 108 -10.38 -19.23 -21.86
CA LYS A 108 -11.81 -19.17 -22.21
C LYS A 108 -12.06 -18.74 -23.65
N CYS A 109 -11.42 -17.67 -24.09
CA CYS A 109 -11.65 -17.05 -25.39
C CYS A 109 -10.35 -16.48 -25.97
N TYR A 110 -10.40 -16.13 -27.25
CA TYR A 110 -9.28 -15.61 -28.01
C TYR A 110 -9.41 -14.10 -28.21
N LYS A 111 -8.28 -13.40 -28.29
CA LYS A 111 -8.25 -11.96 -28.57
C LYS A 111 -7.03 -11.60 -29.41
N THR A 112 -7.26 -10.80 -30.45
CA THR A 112 -6.18 -10.16 -31.20
C THR A 112 -5.73 -8.90 -30.47
N PHE A 113 -4.43 -8.76 -30.26
CA PHE A 113 -3.80 -7.56 -29.73
C PHE A 113 -3.01 -6.88 -30.83
N SER A 114 -3.09 -5.55 -30.94
CA SER A 114 -2.41 -4.79 -32.00
C SER A 114 -0.89 -4.94 -31.97
N ASN A 115 -0.33 -5.18 -30.78
CA ASN A 115 1.06 -5.59 -30.58
C ASN A 115 1.25 -6.28 -29.22
N PRO A 116 2.43 -6.88 -28.96
CA PRO A 116 2.72 -7.54 -27.69
C PRO A 116 2.68 -6.63 -26.46
N CYS A 117 2.99 -5.34 -26.61
CA CYS A 117 2.95 -4.39 -25.50
C CYS A 117 1.53 -4.25 -24.95
N ILE A 118 0.52 -4.12 -25.81
CA ILE A 118 -0.88 -4.03 -25.41
C ILE A 118 -1.33 -5.30 -24.67
N MET A 119 -0.89 -6.48 -25.12
CA MET A 119 -1.20 -7.74 -24.41
C MET A 119 -0.56 -7.78 -23.02
N ASN A 120 0.70 -7.36 -22.90
CA ASN A 120 1.41 -7.33 -21.62
C ASN A 120 0.76 -6.35 -20.62
N PHE A 121 0.37 -5.17 -21.10
CA PHE A 121 -0.36 -4.20 -20.29
C PHE A 121 -1.68 -4.78 -19.78
N MET A 122 -2.49 -5.38 -20.67
CA MET A 122 -3.74 -6.03 -20.26
C MET A 122 -3.52 -7.18 -19.27
N ASN A 123 -2.49 -8.01 -19.47
CA ASN A 123 -2.17 -9.08 -18.53
C ASN A 123 -1.75 -8.55 -17.16
N CYS A 124 -1.00 -7.44 -17.12
CA CYS A 124 -0.68 -6.76 -15.86
C CYS A 124 -1.95 -6.32 -15.14
N GLU A 125 -2.87 -5.65 -15.83
CA GLU A 125 -4.16 -5.24 -15.24
C GLU A 125 -4.99 -6.43 -14.77
N ASN A 126 -4.96 -7.54 -15.53
CA ASN A 126 -5.66 -8.76 -15.17
C ASN A 126 -5.09 -9.38 -13.89
N ARG A 127 -3.77 -9.44 -13.71
CA ARG A 127 -3.14 -9.90 -12.46
C ARG A 127 -3.61 -9.09 -11.25
N GLN A 128 -3.69 -7.77 -11.38
CA GLN A 128 -4.18 -6.92 -10.28
C GLN A 128 -5.65 -7.17 -9.93
N LYS A 129 -6.48 -7.50 -10.93
CA LYS A 129 -7.92 -7.75 -10.77
C LYS A 129 -8.25 -9.24 -10.51
N ASN A 130 -7.23 -10.10 -10.41
CA ASN A 130 -7.36 -11.56 -10.36
C ASN A 130 -8.21 -12.12 -11.54
N LEU A 131 -8.02 -11.56 -12.74
CA LEU A 131 -8.65 -12.01 -13.98
C LEU A 131 -7.69 -12.91 -14.78
N PRO A 132 -8.21 -13.79 -15.67
CA PRO A 132 -7.37 -14.65 -16.50
C PRO A 132 -6.43 -13.87 -17.45
N GLU A 133 -5.17 -14.25 -17.50
CA GLU A 133 -4.17 -13.68 -18.42
C GLU A 133 -4.21 -14.36 -19.80
N PHE A 134 -3.92 -13.60 -20.85
CA PHE A 134 -3.77 -14.12 -22.20
C PHE A 134 -2.37 -14.70 -22.41
N ARG A 135 -2.30 -15.97 -22.80
CA ARG A 135 -1.08 -16.57 -23.35
C ARG A 135 -1.05 -16.33 -24.86
N LYS A 136 0.10 -15.88 -25.38
CA LYS A 136 0.31 -15.77 -26.82
C LYS A 136 0.21 -17.16 -27.49
N ILE A 137 -0.64 -17.26 -28.50
CA ILE A 137 -0.85 -18.47 -29.31
C ILE A 137 -0.10 -18.37 -30.63
N SER A 138 -0.19 -17.23 -31.31
CA SER A 138 0.46 -17.02 -32.61
C SER A 138 0.84 -15.57 -32.85
N ASN A 139 1.73 -15.35 -33.81
CA ASN A 139 1.85 -14.05 -34.48
C ASN A 139 0.65 -13.87 -35.43
N GLY A 140 0.32 -12.62 -35.74
CA GLY A 140 -0.83 -12.27 -36.56
C GLY A 140 -2.13 -12.20 -35.77
N ASN A 141 -3.21 -11.90 -36.47
CA ASN A 141 -4.55 -11.89 -35.90
C ASN A 141 -5.00 -13.31 -35.50
N CYS A 142 -5.94 -13.40 -34.57
CA CYS A 142 -6.65 -14.64 -34.32
C CYS A 142 -7.42 -15.09 -35.56
N SER A 143 -7.59 -16.41 -35.72
CA SER A 143 -8.45 -16.98 -36.76
C SER A 143 -9.91 -16.58 -36.49
N PRO A 144 -10.69 -16.18 -37.52
CA PRO A 144 -12.09 -15.77 -37.35
C PRO A 144 -13.03 -16.92 -36.95
N ARG A 145 -12.52 -18.16 -36.92
CA ARG A 145 -13.27 -19.34 -36.45
C ARG A 145 -13.13 -19.57 -34.95
N LEU A 146 -12.23 -18.85 -34.28
CA LEU A 146 -12.00 -18.98 -32.85
C LEU A 146 -13.06 -18.19 -32.08
N GLN A 147 -13.44 -18.69 -30.91
CA GLN A 147 -14.35 -17.99 -30.01
C GLN A 147 -13.67 -16.73 -29.46
N GLU A 148 -14.07 -15.55 -29.93
CA GLU A 148 -13.52 -14.28 -29.48
C GLU A 148 -14.02 -13.88 -28.09
N CYS A 149 -13.21 -13.10 -27.38
CA CYS A 149 -13.61 -12.48 -26.12
C CYS A 149 -14.51 -11.27 -26.41
N TYR A 150 -15.72 -11.29 -25.85
CA TYR A 150 -16.66 -10.17 -25.83
C TYR A 150 -16.65 -9.47 -24.47
#